data_AF-A0A327WGR8-F1
#
_entry.id   AF-A0A327WGR8-F1
#
_cell.length_a   1.000
_cell.length_b   1.000
_cell.length_c   1.000
_cell.angle_alpha   90.00
_cell.angle_beta   90.00
_cell.angle_gamma   90.00
#
_symmetry.space_group_name_H-M   'P 1'
#
loop_
_entity.id
_entity.type
_entity.pdbx_description
1 polymer ?
#
loop_
_entity_poly.entity_id
_entity_poly.type
_entity_poly.pdbx_seq_one_letter_code
_entity_poly.pdbx_strand_id
1 'polypeptide(L)'
;MNEEMRIRSEEMDEARSFLEGVLTSIAAAVVVLDQDFQVKSWNLGAADLWGLRLDEVLDEPFFGLDFGLPTQSLRAMAEECIRTGKRGASMEIDAVNRFGRHMSCRVQCSPFGGQHGGVVLLMEEGRSPGAEGSAGVR
;
A
#
# COMPACT_ATOMS: atom_id res chain seq x y z
N MET A 1 -1.19 -39.31 8.58
CA MET A 1 -2.46 -38.55 8.72
C MET A 1 -2.41 -37.46 9.78
N ASN A 2 -2.19 -37.73 11.09
CA ASN A 2 -2.06 -36.63 12.08
C ASN A 2 -0.73 -35.85 11.97
N GLU A 3 0.35 -36.53 11.59
CA GLU A 3 1.69 -35.92 11.48
C GLU A 3 1.86 -35.09 10.20
N GLU A 4 1.26 -35.53 9.08
CA GLU A 4 1.22 -34.75 7.83
C GLU A 4 0.37 -33.47 7.94
N MET A 5 -0.72 -33.51 8.71
CA MET A 5 -1.51 -32.31 9.00
C MET A 5 -0.75 -31.34 9.92
N ARG A 6 0.02 -31.87 10.89
CA ARG A 6 0.82 -31.05 11.79
C ARG A 6 1.97 -30.35 11.04
N ILE A 7 2.68 -31.07 10.18
CA ILE A 7 3.78 -30.52 9.36
C ILE A 7 3.25 -29.44 8.41
N ARG A 8 2.12 -29.66 7.73
CA ARG A 8 1.51 -28.62 6.86
C ARG A 8 1.08 -27.37 7.64
N SER A 9 0.60 -27.52 8.87
CA SER A 9 0.22 -26.38 9.72
C SER A 9 1.45 -25.58 10.14
N GLU A 10 2.52 -26.27 10.55
CA GLU A 10 3.79 -25.65 10.96
C GLU A 10 4.46 -24.90 9.80
N GLU A 11 4.49 -25.48 8.59
CA GLU A 11 5.00 -24.83 7.38
C GLU A 11 4.19 -23.57 6.99
N MET A 12 2.86 -23.62 7.15
CA MET A 12 1.99 -22.47 6.89
C MET A 12 2.21 -21.35 7.91
N ASP A 13 2.35 -21.69 9.18
CA ASP A 13 2.60 -20.72 10.25
C ASP A 13 3.98 -20.06 10.11
N GLU A 14 5.00 -20.82 9.71
CA GLU A 14 6.35 -20.29 9.46
C GLU A 14 6.36 -19.33 8.25
N ALA A 15 5.73 -19.72 7.14
CA ALA A 15 5.61 -18.85 5.96
C ALA A 15 4.83 -17.55 6.27
N ARG A 16 3.77 -17.65 7.07
CA ARG A 16 2.99 -16.49 7.52
C ARG A 16 3.83 -15.58 8.40
N SER A 17 4.49 -16.12 9.42
CA SER A 17 5.33 -15.35 10.34
C SER A 17 6.49 -14.65 9.59
N PHE A 18 7.07 -15.31 8.59
CA PHE A 18 8.10 -14.70 7.75
C PHE A 18 7.58 -13.49 6.97
N LEU A 19 6.42 -13.62 6.30
CA LEU A 19 5.81 -12.53 5.55
C LEU A 19 5.41 -11.35 6.45
N GLU A 20 4.81 -11.63 7.61
CA GLU A 20 4.49 -10.61 8.62
C GLU A 20 5.76 -9.88 9.08
N GLY A 21 6.85 -10.61 9.35
CA GLY A 21 8.15 -10.05 9.72
C GLY A 21 8.74 -9.14 8.65
N VAL A 22 8.72 -9.57 7.38
CA VAL A 22 9.20 -8.76 6.25
C VAL A 22 8.37 -7.47 6.12
N LEU A 23 7.03 -7.56 6.13
CA LEU A 23 6.16 -6.39 5.99
C LEU A 23 6.31 -5.40 7.15
N THR A 24 6.57 -5.90 8.36
CA THR A 24 6.81 -5.07 9.55
C THR A 24 8.14 -4.32 9.47
N SER A 25 9.15 -4.88 8.79
CA SER A 25 10.45 -4.22 8.60
C SER A 25 10.43 -3.08 7.57
N ILE A 26 9.41 -3.02 6.71
CA ILE A 26 9.31 -2.03 5.64
C ILE A 26 8.62 -0.78 6.20
N ALA A 27 9.38 0.32 6.28
CA ALA A 27 8.86 1.62 6.72
C ALA A 27 7.91 2.27 5.71
N ALA A 28 8.05 1.95 4.43
CA ALA A 28 7.14 2.41 3.39
C ALA A 28 5.74 1.81 3.57
N ALA A 29 4.72 2.55 3.15
CA ALA A 29 3.35 2.06 3.17
C ALA A 29 3.13 1.08 2.03
N VAL A 30 2.77 -0.16 2.37
CA VAL A 30 2.48 -1.24 1.44
C VAL A 30 1.04 -1.68 1.65
N VAL A 31 0.25 -1.57 0.59
CA VAL A 31 -1.17 -1.95 0.56
C VAL A 31 -1.36 -2.98 -0.55
N VAL A 32 -2.03 -4.09 -0.24
CA VAL A 32 -2.40 -5.10 -1.23
C VAL A 32 -3.89 -5.04 -1.46
N LEU A 33 -4.29 -4.93 -2.72
CA LEU A 33 -5.68 -4.95 -3.18
C LEU A 33 -5.93 -6.18 -4.02
N ASP A 34 -7.14 -6.76 -3.92
CA ASP A 34 -7.60 -7.78 -4.86
C ASP A 34 -8.11 -7.18 -6.19
N GLN A 35 -8.69 -8.02 -7.06
CA GLN A 35 -9.25 -7.57 -8.34
C GLN A 35 -10.49 -6.68 -8.21
N ASP A 36 -11.19 -6.75 -7.08
CA ASP A 36 -12.35 -5.89 -6.77
C ASP A 36 -11.94 -4.63 -6.00
N PHE A 37 -10.62 -4.43 -5.84
CA PHE A 37 -9.99 -3.33 -5.10
C PHE A 37 -10.30 -3.29 -3.61
N GLN A 38 -10.60 -4.44 -3.02
CA GLN A 38 -10.74 -4.61 -1.58
C GLN A 38 -9.36 -4.74 -0.93
N VAL A 39 -9.16 -4.11 0.22
CA VAL A 39 -7.88 -4.19 0.95
C VAL A 39 -7.69 -5.59 1.53
N LYS A 40 -6.58 -6.25 1.18
CA LYS A 40 -6.16 -7.54 1.73
C LYS A 40 -4.94 -7.48 2.63
N SER A 41 -4.18 -6.39 2.53
CA SER A 41 -3.06 -6.13 3.42
C SER A 41 -2.85 -4.64 3.60
N TRP A 42 -2.50 -4.25 4.81
CA TRP A 42 -2.20 -2.90 5.25
C TRP A 42 -1.06 -2.98 6.26
N ASN A 43 0.18 -2.75 5.82
CA ASN A 43 1.34 -2.90 6.71
C ASN A 43 1.45 -1.77 7.73
N LEU A 44 2.41 -1.89 8.67
CA LEU A 44 2.66 -0.88 9.68
C LEU A 44 2.99 0.50 9.08
N GLY A 45 3.77 0.54 7.99
CA GLY A 45 4.04 1.80 7.28
C GLY A 45 2.78 2.49 6.75
N ALA A 46 1.79 1.73 6.26
CA ALA A 46 0.51 2.28 5.83
C ALA A 46 -0.31 2.82 7.01
N ALA A 47 -0.29 2.10 8.14
CA ALA A 47 -0.92 2.56 9.37
C ALA A 47 -0.29 3.84 9.91
N ASP A 48 1.04 3.95 9.88
CA ASP A 48 1.75 5.14 10.34
C ASP A 48 1.57 6.34 9.40
N LEU A 49 1.55 6.09 8.08
CA LEU A 49 1.43 7.15 7.07
C LEU A 49 0.03 7.78 7.07
N TRP A 50 -1.00 6.95 7.12
CA TRP A 50 -2.40 7.36 6.94
C TRP A 50 -3.21 7.39 8.23
N GLY A 51 -2.76 6.67 9.25
CA GLY A 51 -3.35 6.60 10.59
C GLY A 51 -4.49 5.59 10.75
N LEU A 52 -4.83 4.81 9.71
CA LEU A 52 -5.84 3.73 9.79
C LEU A 52 -5.19 2.42 10.21
N ARG A 53 -5.88 1.64 11.05
CA ARG A 53 -5.46 0.29 11.43
C ARG A 53 -6.03 -0.74 10.45
N LEU A 54 -5.37 -1.89 10.36
CA LEU A 54 -5.78 -2.97 9.44
C LEU A 54 -7.24 -3.43 9.68
N ASP A 55 -7.67 -3.53 10.93
CA ASP A 55 -9.03 -3.93 11.31
C ASP A 55 -10.12 -2.92 10.89
N GLU A 56 -9.75 -1.66 10.64
CA GLU A 56 -10.67 -0.64 10.12
C GLU A 56 -10.84 -0.70 8.59
N VAL A 57 -9.90 -1.35 7.87
CA VAL A 57 -9.82 -1.27 6.41
C VAL A 57 -9.84 -2.62 5.71
N LEU A 58 -9.60 -3.72 6.43
CA LEU A 58 -9.57 -5.05 5.85
C LEU A 58 -10.90 -5.36 5.16
N ASP A 59 -10.83 -5.84 3.93
CA ASP A 59 -11.97 -6.14 3.06
C ASP A 59 -12.88 -4.94 2.71
N GLU A 60 -12.44 -3.72 3.01
CA GLU A 60 -13.14 -2.49 2.61
C GLU A 60 -12.66 -1.97 1.24
N PRO A 61 -13.53 -1.27 0.47
CA PRO A 61 -13.16 -0.75 -0.84
C PRO A 61 -12.14 0.37 -0.71
N PHE A 62 -10.90 0.14 -1.17
CA PHE A 62 -9.78 1.07 -0.99
C PHE A 62 -10.09 2.49 -1.49
N PHE A 63 -10.74 2.61 -2.66
CA PHE A 63 -11.08 3.89 -3.27
C PHE A 63 -12.22 4.64 -2.57
N GLY A 64 -12.92 3.99 -1.64
CA GLY A 64 -13.97 4.60 -0.81
C GLY A 64 -13.51 5.00 0.58
N LEU A 65 -12.28 4.63 0.98
CA LEU A 65 -11.75 4.96 2.30
C LEU A 65 -11.50 6.46 2.45
N ASP A 66 -11.84 7.00 3.61
CA ASP A 66 -11.60 8.40 3.99
C ASP A 66 -10.34 8.52 4.86
N PHE A 67 -9.19 8.59 4.20
CA PHE A 67 -7.87 8.71 4.83
C PHE A 67 -7.01 9.83 4.22
N GLY A 68 -7.65 10.64 3.37
CA GLY A 68 -7.15 11.88 2.80
C GLY A 68 -6.08 11.75 1.69
N LEU A 69 -5.92 10.55 1.13
CA LEU A 69 -5.30 10.34 -0.18
C LEU A 69 -6.35 10.57 -1.29
N PRO A 70 -6.13 11.49 -2.25
CA PRO A 70 -6.99 11.62 -3.43
C PRO A 70 -6.87 10.39 -4.34
N THR A 71 -7.82 9.47 -4.26
CA THR A 71 -7.72 8.15 -4.91
C THR A 71 -8.27 8.09 -6.34
N GLN A 72 -8.82 9.18 -6.89
CA GLN A 72 -9.47 9.18 -8.21
C GLN A 72 -8.51 8.79 -9.34
N SER A 73 -7.28 9.31 -9.31
CA SER A 73 -6.24 9.02 -10.30
C SER A 73 -5.57 7.65 -10.08
N LEU A 74 -5.61 7.13 -8.85
CA LEU A 74 -5.08 5.81 -8.50
C LEU A 74 -5.91 4.67 -9.08
N ARG A 75 -7.23 4.86 -9.23
CA ARG A 75 -8.12 3.84 -9.80
C ARG A 75 -7.70 3.43 -11.21
N ALA A 76 -7.52 4.41 -12.10
CA ALA A 76 -7.10 4.16 -13.47
C ALA A 76 -5.72 3.49 -13.55
N MET A 77 -4.78 3.88 -12.67
CA MET A 77 -3.47 3.23 -12.57
C MET A 77 -3.57 1.77 -12.14
N ALA A 78 -4.42 1.46 -11.15
CA ALA A 78 -4.62 0.10 -10.66
C ALA A 78 -5.30 -0.79 -11.71
N GLU A 79 -6.35 -0.29 -12.38
CA GLU A 79 -7.03 -0.97 -13.49
C GLU A 79 -6.05 -1.30 -14.63
N GLU A 80 -5.22 -0.33 -15.03
CA GLU A 80 -4.20 -0.53 -16.06
C GLU A 80 -3.13 -1.56 -15.65
N CYS A 81 -2.74 -1.54 -14.38
CA CYS A 81 -1.77 -2.47 -13.81
C CYS A 81 -2.28 -3.92 -13.84
N ILE A 82 -3.53 -4.15 -13.45
CA ILE A 82 -4.20 -5.46 -13.55
C ILE A 82 -4.29 -5.89 -15.01
N ARG A 83 -4.79 -4.99 -15.88
CA ARG A 83 -5.04 -5.27 -17.30
C ARG A 83 -3.77 -5.66 -18.06
N THR A 84 -2.66 -4.97 -17.78
CA THR A 84 -1.39 -5.19 -18.50
C THR A 84 -0.47 -6.20 -17.84
N GLY A 85 -0.69 -6.51 -16.55
CA GLY A 85 0.24 -7.28 -15.75
C GLY A 85 1.62 -6.62 -15.64
N LYS A 86 1.70 -5.30 -15.80
CA LYS A 86 2.94 -4.53 -15.73
C LYS A 86 2.86 -3.48 -14.61
N ARG A 87 4.00 -3.20 -14.00
CA ARG A 87 4.13 -2.10 -13.04
C ARG A 87 3.85 -0.77 -13.74
N GLY A 88 2.98 0.04 -13.14
CA GLY A 88 2.68 1.39 -13.60
C GLY A 88 3.82 2.37 -13.31
N ALA A 89 3.82 3.51 -14.00
CA ALA A 89 4.71 4.62 -13.65
C ALA A 89 4.39 5.15 -12.25
N SER A 90 5.41 5.60 -11.51
CA SER A 90 5.19 6.27 -10.24
C SER A 90 4.48 7.61 -10.45
N MET A 91 3.58 7.97 -9.54
CA MET A 91 2.89 9.25 -9.55
C MET A 91 3.06 9.97 -8.21
N GLU A 92 3.07 11.29 -8.21
CA GLU A 92 3.06 12.11 -7.00
C GLU A 92 1.68 12.71 -6.82
N ILE A 93 1.14 12.61 -5.61
CA ILE A 93 -0.20 13.07 -5.24
C ILE A 93 -0.08 13.87 -3.95
N ASP A 94 -0.54 15.12 -3.97
CA ASP A 94 -0.70 15.88 -2.73
C ASP A 94 -1.82 15.27 -1.89
N ALA A 95 -1.50 14.96 -0.64
CA ALA A 95 -2.42 14.31 0.29
C ALA A 95 -2.37 14.96 1.67
N VAL A 96 -3.44 14.75 2.44
CA VAL A 96 -3.54 15.19 3.83
C VAL A 96 -3.93 13.97 4.64
N ASN A 97 -3.05 13.42 5.45
CA ASN A 97 -3.42 12.23 6.23
C ASN A 97 -4.44 12.57 7.33
N ARG A 98 -4.96 11.55 8.03
CA ARG A 98 -5.99 11.74 9.07
C ARG A 98 -5.53 12.59 10.27
N PHE A 99 -4.23 12.86 10.39
CA PHE A 99 -3.65 13.74 11.40
C PHE A 99 -3.60 15.20 10.95
N GLY A 100 -4.02 15.52 9.72
CA GLY A 100 -3.99 16.86 9.14
C GLY A 100 -2.61 17.25 8.57
N ARG A 101 -1.67 16.30 8.43
CA ARG A 101 -0.34 16.60 7.85
C ARG A 101 -0.42 16.58 6.33
N HIS A 102 -0.07 17.72 5.72
CA HIS A 102 0.14 17.82 4.28
C HIS A 102 1.43 17.11 3.88
N MET A 103 1.36 16.30 2.82
CA MET A 103 2.50 15.62 2.24
C MET A 103 2.34 15.44 0.74
N SER A 104 3.45 15.32 0.02
CA SER A 104 3.44 14.76 -1.34
C SER A 104 3.63 13.26 -1.21
N CYS A 105 2.67 12.46 -1.66
CA CYS A 105 2.73 11.01 -1.62
C CYS A 105 3.13 10.48 -3.00
N ARG A 106 4.27 9.79 -3.08
CA ARG A 106 4.65 9.05 -4.27
C ARG A 106 4.04 7.67 -4.22
N VAL A 107 3.20 7.34 -5.20
CA VAL A 107 2.53 6.05 -5.32
C VAL A 107 3.05 5.27 -6.52
N GLN A 108 3.31 3.98 -6.31
CA GLN A 108 3.65 3.02 -7.35
C GLN A 108 2.67 1.85 -7.29
N CYS A 109 2.21 1.39 -8.45
CA CYS A 109 1.34 0.23 -8.55
C CYS A 109 2.05 -0.91 -9.29
N SER A 110 2.05 -2.10 -8.70
CA SER A 110 2.58 -3.32 -9.32
C SER A 110 1.58 -4.46 -9.27
N PRO A 111 1.55 -5.35 -10.28
CA PRO A 111 0.62 -6.45 -10.31
C PRO A 111 0.96 -7.46 -9.20
N PHE A 112 -0.06 -8.05 -8.59
CA PHE A 112 0.10 -9.10 -7.59
C PHE A 112 -0.53 -10.41 -8.09
N GLY A 113 0.29 -11.46 -8.20
CA GLY A 113 -0.12 -12.76 -8.71
C GLY A 113 -0.62 -13.75 -7.65
N GLY A 114 -1.03 -13.29 -6.46
CA GLY A 114 -1.55 -14.15 -5.40
C GLY A 114 -2.88 -14.81 -5.73
N GLN A 115 -3.43 -15.61 -4.80
CA GLN A 115 -4.63 -16.44 -5.00
C GLN A 115 -5.87 -15.65 -5.46
N HIS A 116 -5.96 -14.35 -5.16
CA HIS A 116 -7.05 -13.46 -5.58
C HIS A 116 -6.64 -12.46 -6.68
N GLY A 117 -5.39 -12.51 -7.15
CA GLY A 117 -4.83 -11.50 -8.05
C GLY A 117 -4.87 -10.10 -7.46
N GLY A 118 -4.72 -9.08 -8.31
CA GLY A 118 -4.88 -7.67 -7.95
C GLY A 118 -3.57 -6.89 -8.05
N VAL A 119 -3.34 -5.98 -7.10
CA VAL A 119 -2.20 -5.05 -7.13
C VAL A 119 -1.59 -4.83 -5.75
N VAL A 120 -0.29 -4.51 -5.74
CA VAL A 120 0.39 -3.92 -4.59
C VAL A 120 0.63 -2.44 -4.88
N LEU A 121 0.18 -1.60 -3.96
CA LEU A 121 0.49 -0.18 -3.91
C LEU A 121 1.63 0.03 -2.92
N LEU A 122 2.71 0.65 -3.41
CA LEU A 122 3.78 1.19 -2.57
C LEU A 122 3.58 2.70 -2.50
N MET A 123 3.54 3.24 -1.28
CA MET A 123 3.33 4.65 -1.01
C MET A 123 4.45 5.17 -0.12
N GLU A 124 5.08 6.25 -0.54
CA GLU A 124 6.16 6.90 0.19
C GLU A 124 5.87 8.38 0.33
N GLU A 125 6.22 8.94 1.49
CA GLU A 125 6.23 10.39 1.66
C GLU A 125 7.38 10.98 0.82
N GLY A 126 7.02 11.62 -0.29
CA GLY A 126 7.91 12.42 -1.10
C GLY A 126 8.27 13.71 -0.37
N ARG A 127 9.49 14.20 -0.62
CA ARG A 127 9.89 15.53 -0.17
C ARG A 127 9.06 16.56 -0.93
N SER A 128 8.32 17.42 -0.23
CA SER A 128 7.71 18.60 -0.85
C SER A 128 8.81 19.43 -1.56
N PRO A 129 8.60 19.91 -2.81
CA PRO A 129 9.56 20.77 -3.50
C PRO A 129 9.75 22.18 -2.87
N GLY A 130 9.30 22.40 -1.63
CA GLY A 130 9.06 23.73 -1.06
C GLY A 130 10.10 24.26 -0.06
N ALA A 131 11.36 23.82 -0.09
CA ALA A 131 12.38 24.33 0.84
C ALA A 131 13.80 24.50 0.26
N GLU A 132 13.95 24.61 -1.07
CA GLU A 132 15.22 25.05 -1.66
C GLU A 132 14.95 26.12 -2.74
N GLY A 133 15.36 27.38 -2.49
CA GLY A 133 15.47 28.39 -3.54
C GLY A 133 14.90 29.79 -3.30
N SER A 134 14.96 30.36 -2.09
CA SER A 134 14.76 31.82 -1.89
C SER A 134 15.98 32.53 -1.30
N ALA A 135 17.19 32.11 -1.70
CA ALA A 135 18.42 32.83 -1.40
C ALA A 135 19.26 32.94 -2.67
N GLY A 136 19.18 34.09 -3.35
CA GLY A 136 20.08 34.38 -4.46
C GLY A 136 19.53 35.28 -5.56
N VAL A 137 18.91 36.43 -5.23
CA VAL A 137 18.94 37.60 -6.11
C VAL A 137 19.35 38.80 -5.27
N ARG A 138 20.64 39.11 -5.34
CA ARG A 138 21.23 40.41 -5.07
C ARG A 138 22.33 40.63 -6.09
#